data_AF-A0A0D0CB40-F1
#
_entry.id   AF-A0A0D0CB40-F1
#
_cell.length_a   1.000
_cell.length_b   1.000
_cell.length_c   1.000
_cell.angle_alpha   90.00
_cell.angle_beta   90.00
_cell.angle_gamma   90.00
#
_symmetry.space_group_name_H-M   'P 1'
#
loop_
_entity.id
_entity.type
_entity.pdbx_description
1 polymer ?
#
loop_
_entity_poly.entity_id
_entity_poly.type
_entity_poly.pdbx_seq_one_letter_code
_entity_poly.pdbx_strand_id
1 'polypeptide(L)'
;MSTLRKSGIQKDVLSLYRRALRMVKTKPPSTQDKFSLFVRYTFRQNASSVSPRDVNAIEHLMRKGKRQLEMYEHPSVKDCRVSHEMREWQKNSSKSLIF
;
A
#
# COMPACT_ATOMS: atom_id res chain seq x y z
N MET A 1 -9.81 17.05 17.53
CA MET A 1 -9.04 16.89 16.27
C MET A 1 -9.90 17.39 15.13
N SER A 2 -9.55 18.52 14.49
CA SER A 2 -10.25 18.97 13.29
C SER A 2 -10.05 17.94 12.19
N THR A 3 -11.12 17.27 11.77
CA THR A 3 -11.06 16.36 10.62
C THR A 3 -10.93 17.22 9.37
N LEU A 4 -9.69 17.49 8.95
CA LEU A 4 -9.43 18.13 7.66
C LEU A 4 -10.22 17.37 6.59
N ARG A 5 -11.11 18.10 5.89
CA ARG A 5 -11.96 17.55 4.84
C ARG A 5 -11.07 17.06 3.71
N LYS A 6 -11.01 15.75 3.54
CA LYS A 6 -10.23 15.11 2.49
C LYS A 6 -10.91 15.32 1.13
N SER A 7 -10.13 15.60 0.10
CA SER A 7 -10.61 15.65 -1.28
C SER A 7 -11.14 14.28 -1.73
N GLY A 8 -11.92 14.23 -2.81
CA GLY A 8 -12.44 12.97 -3.37
C GLY A 8 -11.32 11.97 -3.63
N ILE A 9 -10.27 12.40 -4.35
CA ILE A 9 -9.13 11.54 -4.68
C ILE A 9 -8.37 11.07 -3.42
N GLN A 10 -8.24 11.90 -2.38
CA GLN A 10 -7.63 11.47 -1.12
C GLN A 10 -8.46 10.38 -0.43
N LYS A 11 -9.80 10.48 -0.46
CA LYS A 11 -10.68 9.42 0.06
C LYS A 11 -10.52 8.14 -0.73
N ASP A 12 -10.41 8.23 -2.06
CA ASP A 12 -10.25 7.06 -2.93
C ASP A 12 -8.91 6.37 -2.70
N VAL A 13 -7.81 7.10 -2.57
CA VAL A 13 -6.49 6.55 -2.20
C VAL A 13 -6.56 5.81 -0.88
N LEU A 14 -7.20 6.40 0.15
CA LEU A 14 -7.36 5.75 1.45
C LEU A 14 -8.30 4.54 1.40
N SER A 15 -9.32 4.57 0.55
CA SER A 15 -10.22 3.42 0.32
C SER A 15 -9.45 2.25 -0.28
N LEU A 16 -8.63 2.52 -1.30
CA LEU A 16 -7.77 1.53 -1.94
C LEU A 16 -6.76 0.94 -0.96
N TYR A 17 -6.11 1.78 -0.15
CA TYR A 17 -5.17 1.32 0.88
C TYR A 17 -5.84 0.38 1.89
N ARG A 18 -7.03 0.75 2.40
CA ARG A 18 -7.77 -0.10 3.35
C ARG A 18 -8.23 -1.41 2.72
N ARG A 19 -8.65 -1.40 1.45
CA ARG A 19 -8.99 -2.62 0.70
C ARG A 19 -7.77 -3.53 0.56
N ALA A 20 -6.60 -2.97 0.23
CA ALA A 20 -5.35 -3.72 0.16
C ALA A 20 -4.99 -4.38 1.51
N LEU A 21 -5.12 -3.65 2.62
CA LEU A 21 -4.89 -4.22 3.96
C LEU A 21 -5.91 -5.31 4.35
N ARG A 22 -7.15 -5.25 3.86
CA ARG A 22 -8.12 -6.33 4.03
C ARG A 22 -7.77 -7.55 3.20
N MET A 23 -7.31 -7.36 1.96
CA MET A 23 -6.83 -8.45 1.11
C MET A 23 -5.67 -9.20 1.78
N VAL A 24 -4.75 -8.51 2.45
CA VAL A 24 -3.66 -9.19 3.21
C VAL A 24 -4.21 -10.23 4.18
N LYS A 25 -5.31 -9.92 4.88
CA LYS A 25 -5.92 -10.84 5.85
C LYS A 25 -6.55 -12.09 5.22
N THR A 26 -6.77 -12.11 3.91
CA THR A 26 -7.29 -13.29 3.19
C THR A 26 -6.18 -14.24 2.75
N LYS A 27 -4.91 -13.86 2.93
CA LYS A 27 -3.74 -14.67 2.53
C LYS A 27 -3.30 -15.62 3.63
N PRO A 28 -2.60 -16.72 3.28
CA PRO A 28 -2.07 -17.65 4.26
C PRO A 28 -1.23 -16.92 5.33
N PRO A 29 -1.34 -17.27 6.62
CA PRO A 29 -0.61 -16.59 7.69
C PRO A 29 0.89 -16.46 7.43
N SER A 30 1.53 -17.47 6.83
CA SER A 30 2.95 -17.50 6.50
C SER A 30 3.40 -16.46 5.47
N THR A 31 2.48 -15.90 4.69
CA THR A 31 2.79 -14.91 3.63
C THR A 31 2.18 -13.53 3.90
N GLN A 32 1.34 -13.37 4.94
CA GLN A 32 0.70 -12.09 5.26
C GLN A 32 1.71 -10.96 5.50
N ASP A 33 2.83 -11.24 6.17
CA ASP A 33 3.87 -10.24 6.42
C ASP A 33 4.48 -9.70 5.13
N LYS A 34 4.67 -10.57 4.13
CA LYS A 34 5.18 -10.16 2.81
C LYS A 34 4.21 -9.23 2.10
N PHE A 35 2.92 -9.58 2.09
CA PHE A 35 1.87 -8.74 1.50
C PHE A 35 1.72 -7.41 2.24
N SER A 36 1.75 -7.44 3.58
CA SER A 36 1.68 -6.26 4.44
C SER A 36 2.84 -5.30 4.15
N LEU A 37 4.06 -5.84 4.09
CA LEU A 37 5.26 -5.08 3.72
C LEU A 37 5.13 -4.47 2.33
N PHE A 38 4.78 -5.30 1.34
CA PHE A 38 4.60 -4.84 -0.04
C PHE A 38 3.62 -3.66 -0.12
N VAL A 39 2.43 -3.82 0.46
CA VAL A 39 1.39 -2.78 0.45
C VAL A 39 1.89 -1.51 1.15
N ARG A 40 2.45 -1.62 2.35
CA ARG A 40 2.92 -0.45 3.12
C ARG A 40 4.03 0.30 2.39
N TYR A 41 5.03 -0.44 1.90
CA TYR A 41 6.15 0.14 1.16
C TYR A 41 5.65 0.84 -0.11
N THR A 42 4.84 0.19 -0.94
CA THR A 42 4.38 0.77 -2.21
C THR A 42 3.58 2.05 -2.01
N PHE A 43 2.66 2.08 -1.05
CA PHE A 43 1.89 3.30 -0.77
C PHE A 43 2.76 4.43 -0.23
N ARG A 44 3.73 4.11 0.64
CA ARG A 44 4.68 5.11 1.16
C ARG A 44 5.57 5.66 0.06
N GLN A 45 6.13 4.80 -0.78
CA GLN A 45 7.01 5.21 -1.87
C GLN A 45 6.28 6.10 -2.88
N ASN A 46 5.07 5.71 -3.28
CA ASN A 46 4.24 6.51 -4.17
C ASN A 46 3.85 7.87 -3.57
N ALA A 47 3.55 7.91 -2.26
CA ALA A 47 3.21 9.15 -1.57
C ALA A 47 4.41 10.11 -1.47
N SER A 48 5.63 9.58 -1.41
CA SER A 48 6.86 10.37 -1.42
C SER A 48 7.30 10.80 -2.83
N SER A 49 6.91 10.05 -3.87
CA SER A 49 7.37 10.28 -5.24
C SER A 49 6.48 11.20 -6.08
N VAL A 50 5.25 11.49 -5.64
CA VAL A 50 4.28 12.29 -6.41
C VAL A 50 3.81 13.48 -5.60
N SER A 51 3.78 14.66 -6.24
CA SER A 51 3.22 15.87 -5.65
C SER A 51 1.71 15.70 -5.40
N PRO A 52 1.17 16.12 -4.24
CA PRO A 52 -0.28 16.12 -3.99
C PRO A 52 -1.09 16.96 -4.99
N ARG A 53 -0.44 17.84 -5.76
CA ARG A 53 -1.06 18.68 -6.80
C ARG A 53 -1.12 17.99 -8.17
N ASP A 54 -0.35 16.93 -8.39
CA ASP A 54 -0.35 16.19 -9.66
C ASP A 54 -1.44 15.11 -9.65
N VAL A 55 -2.68 15.57 -9.85
CA VAL A 55 -3.87 14.72 -9.83
C VAL A 55 -3.79 13.62 -10.89
N ASN A 56 -3.28 13.94 -12.08
CA ASN A 56 -3.16 12.99 -13.19
C ASN A 56 -2.21 11.83 -12.86
N ALA A 57 -1.06 12.12 -12.24
CA ALA A 57 -0.14 11.08 -11.78
C ALA A 57 -0.76 10.22 -10.67
N ILE A 58 -1.48 10.83 -9.72
CA ILE A 58 -2.17 10.10 -8.64
C ILE A 58 -3.22 9.17 -9.23
N GLU A 59 -4.03 9.64 -10.19
CA GLU A 59 -5.03 8.81 -10.87
C GLU A 59 -4.41 7.64 -11.64
N HIS A 60 -3.29 7.87 -12.31
CA HIS A 60 -2.54 6.81 -12.98
C HIS A 60 -2.09 5.73 -11.98
N LEU A 61 -1.47 6.13 -10.87
CA LEU A 61 -1.06 5.23 -9.80
C LEU A 61 -2.24 4.49 -9.17
N MET A 62 -3.37 5.18 -8.99
CA MET A 62 -4.60 4.57 -8.49
C MET A 62 -5.14 3.49 -9.43
N ARG A 63 -5.17 3.74 -10.74
CA ARG A 63 -5.58 2.75 -11.75
C ARG A 63 -4.65 1.54 -11.74
N LYS A 64 -3.33 1.76 -11.69
CA LYS A 64 -2.33 0.69 -11.58
C LYS A 64 -2.52 -0.14 -10.30
N GLY A 65 -2.69 0.54 -9.15
CA GLY A 65 -2.90 -0.09 -7.85
C GLY A 65 -4.18 -0.92 -7.78
N LYS A 66 -5.29 -0.44 -8.36
CA LYS A 66 -6.55 -1.19 -8.45
C LYS A 66 -6.38 -2.51 -9.19
N ARG A 67 -5.78 -2.48 -10.40
CA ARG A 67 -5.52 -3.69 -11.20
C ARG A 67 -4.62 -4.68 -10.45
N GLN A 68 -3.57 -4.17 -9.80
CA GLN A 68 -2.67 -5.03 -9.03
C GLN A 68 -3.37 -5.66 -7.82
N LEU A 69 -4.24 -4.91 -7.14
CA LEU A 69 -5.01 -5.42 -6.02
C LEU A 69 -6.02 -6.48 -6.46
N GLU A 70 -6.72 -6.28 -7.58
CA GLU A 70 -7.64 -7.28 -8.16
C GLU A 70 -6.94 -8.61 -8.44
N MET A 71 -5.74 -8.57 -9.03
CA MET A 71 -4.90 -9.75 -9.21
C MET A 71 -4.56 -10.42 -7.88
N TYR A 72 -4.13 -9.63 -6.88
CA TYR A 72 -3.79 -10.17 -5.57
C TYR A 72 -5.01 -10.65 -4.78
N GLU A 73 -6.23 -10.20 -5.05
CA GLU A 73 -7.42 -10.72 -4.38
C GLU A 73 -7.78 -12.13 -4.85
N HIS A 74 -7.29 -12.56 -6.01
CA HIS A 74 -7.58 -13.88 -6.55
C HIS A 74 -7.14 -14.99 -5.57
N PRO A 75 -8.00 -16.00 -5.28
CA PRO A 75 -7.70 -17.04 -4.29
C PRO A 75 -6.47 -17.87 -4.61
N SER A 76 -6.11 -18.04 -5.89
CA SER A 76 -4.91 -18.81 -6.30
C SER A 76 -3.60 -18.09 -5.96
N VAL A 77 -3.62 -16.76 -5.76
CA VAL A 77 -2.42 -16.00 -5.43
C VAL A 77 -2.18 -16.08 -3.92
N LYS A 78 -1.22 -16.91 -3.52
CA LYS A 78 -0.93 -17.21 -2.11
C LYS A 78 0.34 -16.55 -1.57
N ASP A 79 1.20 -16.02 -2.43
CA ASP A 79 2.46 -15.40 -2.05
C ASP A 79 2.76 -14.18 -2.95
N CYS A 80 3.66 -13.31 -2.48
CA CYS A 80 4.19 -12.20 -3.27
C CYS A 80 5.70 -12.05 -3.07
N ARG A 81 6.38 -11.60 -4.12
CA ARG A 81 7.81 -11.30 -4.04
C ARG A 81 8.02 -9.97 -3.31
N VAL A 82 8.94 -9.97 -2.36
CA VAL A 82 9.42 -8.79 -1.63
C VAL A 82 10.89 -8.60 -1.98
N SER A 83 11.25 -7.40 -2.43
CA SER A 83 12.64 -7.06 -2.78
C SER A 83 13.53 -6.92 -1.54
N HIS A 84 14.85 -6.94 -1.74
CA HIS A 84 15.80 -6.65 -0.66
C HIS A 84 15.57 -5.24 -0.09
N GLU A 85 15.38 -4.25 -0.95
CA GLU A 85 15.07 -2.87 -0.56
C GLU A 85 13.85 -2.77 0.36
N MET A 86 12.75 -3.47 0.03
CA MET A 86 11.55 -3.48 0.89
C MET A 86 11.86 -4.04 2.28
N ARG A 87 12.70 -5.08 2.38
CA ARG A 87 13.09 -5.67 3.67
C ARG A 87 13.95 -4.71 4.48
N GLU A 88 14.89 -4.02 3.84
CA GLU A 88 15.70 -2.99 4.50
C GLU A 88 14.84 -1.81 4.96
N TRP A 89 13.87 -1.38 4.15
CA TRP A 89 12.90 -0.36 4.53
C TRP A 89 12.10 -0.77 5.78
N GLN A 90 11.67 -2.04 5.88
CA GLN A 90 10.98 -2.55 7.07
C GLN A 90 11.85 -2.51 8.32
N LYS A 91 13.11 -2.95 8.21
CA LYS A 91 14.08 -2.92 9.33
C LYS A 91 14.31 -1.50 9.82
N ASN A 92 14.48 -0.55 8.91
CA ASN A 92 14.73 0.86 9.24
C ASN A 92 13.48 1.54 9.82
N SER A 93 12.30 1.24 9.27
CA SER A 93 11.02 1.78 9.77
C SER A 93 10.66 1.25 11.17
N SER A 94 11.08 0.02 11.50
CA SER A 94 10.85 -0.59 12.82
C SER A 94 11.79 -0.01 13.88
N LYS A 95 13.00 0.44 13.49
CA LYS A 95 13.94 1.13 14.39
C LYS A 95 13.49 2.54 14.76
N SER A 96 12.66 3.18 13.92
CA SER A 96 12.10 4.52 14.17
C SER A 96 10.93 4.52 15.19
N LEU A 97 10.52 3.37 15.71
CA LEU A 97 9.48 3.25 16.76
C LEU A 97 10.08 3.12 18.17
N ILE A 98 11.37 3.42 18.33
CA ILE A 98 11.97 3.69 19.64
C ILE A 98 12.03 5.22 19.78
N PHE A 99 11.08 5.76 20.54
CA PHE A 99 10.79 7.17 20.87
C PHE A 99 9.96 7.96 19.84
#